data_AF-A0A2H5QIB0-F1
#
_entry.id   AF-A0A2H5QIB0-F1
#
_cell.length_a   1.000
_cell.length_b   1.000
_cell.length_c   1.000
_cell.angle_alpha   90.00
_cell.angle_beta   90.00
_cell.angle_gamma   90.00
#
_symmetry.space_group_name_H-M   'P 1'
#
loop_
_entity.id
_entity.type
_entity.pdbx_description
1 polymer ?
#
loop_
_entity_poly.entity_id
_entity_poly.type
_entity_poly.pdbx_seq_one_letter_code
_entity_poly.pdbx_strand_id
1 'polypeptide(L)' 'MYFNLFSKVKLYAKHFRKTPKQIEADIRRPKYFSPSEAIEYGIMDKVLHTEKSSEDHGVVSDLKKAQLI' A
#
# COMPACT_ATOMS: atom_id res chain seq x y z
N MET A 1 17.30 -2.72 -24.59
CA MET A 1 16.51 -2.89 -23.34
C MET A 1 15.95 -1.55 -22.84
N TYR A 2 15.23 -0.78 -23.67
CA TYR A 2 14.63 0.53 -23.27
C TYR A 2 13.17 0.71 -23.71
N PHE A 3 12.62 -0.21 -24.50
CA PHE A 3 11.28 -0.09 -25.07
C PHE A 3 10.14 -0.20 -24.02
N ASN A 4 10.44 -0.75 -22.85
CA ASN A 4 9.43 -1.07 -21.82
C ASN A 4 9.21 0.07 -20.79
N LEU A 5 10.03 1.12 -20.78
CA LEU A 5 9.92 2.19 -19.78
C LEU A 5 8.87 3.24 -20.18
N PHE A 6 8.76 3.54 -21.48
CA PHE A 6 7.87 4.58 -22.00
C PHE A 6 6.38 4.24 -21.84
N SER A 7 6.02 2.96 -21.98
CA SER A 7 4.66 2.47 -21.76
C SER A 7 4.25 2.56 -20.28
N LYS A 8 5.17 2.26 -19.35
CA LYS A 8 4.93 2.33 -17.90
C LYS A 8 4.73 3.75 -17.41
N VAL A 9 5.56 4.70 -17.87
CA VAL A 9 5.44 6.12 -17.49
C VAL A 9 4.07 6.70 -17.85
N LYS A 10 3.59 6.43 -19.07
CA LYS A 10 2.25 6.88 -19.51
C LYS A 10 1.13 6.29 -18.67
N LEU A 11 1.23 5.01 -18.33
CA LEU A 11 0.24 4.32 -17.52
C LEU A 11 0.17 4.94 -16.12
N TYR A 12 1.32 5.06 -15.44
CA TYR A 12 1.39 5.65 -14.11
C TYR A 12 0.94 7.11 -14.07
N ALA A 13 1.33 7.92 -15.06
CA ALA A 13 0.88 9.31 -15.16
C ALA A 13 -0.65 9.42 -15.20
N LYS A 14 -1.31 8.54 -15.98
CA LYS A 14 -2.77 8.49 -16.09
C LYS A 14 -3.44 8.13 -14.77
N HIS A 15 -2.95 7.11 -14.07
CA HIS A 15 -3.61 6.59 -12.86
C HIS A 15 -3.28 7.39 -11.60
N PHE A 16 -2.04 7.86 -11.46
CA PHE A 16 -1.59 8.63 -10.29
C PHE A 16 -1.93 10.12 -10.40
N ARG A 17 -2.58 10.54 -11.50
CA ARG A 17 -2.93 11.94 -11.79
C ARG A 17 -1.70 12.87 -11.76
N LYS A 18 -0.57 12.37 -12.27
CA LYS A 18 0.69 13.10 -12.38
C LYS A 18 1.06 13.30 -13.85
N THR A 19 1.98 14.21 -14.11
CA THR A 19 2.54 14.36 -15.46
C THR A 19 3.55 13.24 -15.76
N PRO A 20 3.69 12.82 -17.04
CA PRO A 20 4.71 11.84 -17.43
C PRO A 20 6.13 12.22 -16.99
N LYS A 21 6.47 13.52 -17.04
CA LYS A 21 7.79 14.05 -16.65
C LYS A 21 8.07 13.87 -15.14
N GLN A 22 7.05 14.01 -14.29
CA GLN A 22 7.19 13.78 -12.85
C GLN A 22 7.42 12.30 -12.56
N ILE A 23 6.63 11.41 -13.17
CA ILE A 23 6.81 9.97 -13.03
C ILE A 23 8.19 9.54 -13.50
N GLU A 24 8.66 10.03 -14.65
CA GLU A 24 9.99 9.71 -15.19
C GLU A 24 11.12 10.10 -14.24
N ALA A 25 11.01 11.28 -13.60
CA ALA A 25 11.97 11.71 -12.59
C ALA A 25 11.92 10.81 -11.34
N ASP A 26 10.72 10.48 -10.88
CA ASP A 26 10.51 9.70 -9.65
C ASP A 26 10.93 8.23 -9.79
N ILE A 27 10.73 7.60 -10.97
CA ILE A 27 11.12 6.20 -11.21
C ILE A 27 12.61 6.05 -11.59
N ARG A 28 13.33 7.16 -11.80
CA ARG A 28 14.75 7.13 -12.18
C ARG A 28 15.62 6.46 -11.11
N ARG A 29 15.19 6.51 -9.85
CA ARG A 29 15.78 5.76 -8.73
C ARG A 29 14.70 4.91 -8.08
N PRO A 30 15.03 3.71 -7.55
CA PRO A 30 14.07 2.95 -6.75
C PRO A 30 13.58 3.79 -5.57
N LYS A 31 12.27 3.98 -5.47
CA LYS A 31 11.61 4.67 -4.36
C LYS A 31 10.56 3.74 -3.77
N TYR A 32 10.69 3.48 -2.48
CA TYR A 32 9.69 2.77 -1.69
C TYR A 32 8.79 3.81 -1.01
N PHE A 33 7.50 3.50 -0.93
CA PHE A 33 6.51 4.36 -0.28
C PHE A 33 5.96 3.64 0.93
N SER A 34 5.82 4.35 2.03
CA SER A 34 4.97 3.90 3.12
C SER A 34 3.49 3.87 2.67
N PRO A 35 2.62 3.13 3.37
CA PRO A 35 1.20 3.05 3.00
C PRO A 35 0.51 4.43 2.95
N SER A 36 0.86 5.35 3.85
CA SER A 36 0.32 6.72 3.87
C SER A 36 0.84 7.55 2.70
N GLU A 37 2.14 7.51 2.41
CA GLU A 37 2.72 8.23 1.26
C GLU A 37 2.16 7.73 -0.07
N ALA A 38 1.87 6.43 -0.17
CA ALA A 38 1.25 5.86 -1.37
C ALA A 38 -0.17 6.39 -1.61
N ILE A 39 -0.93 6.71 -0.55
CA ILE A 39 -2.22 7.40 -0.67
C ILE A 39 -2.01 8.82 -1.16
N GLU A 40 -1.14 9.59 -0.51
CA GLU A 40 -0.89 11.01 -0.88
C GLU A 40 -0.34 11.16 -2.30
N TYR A 41 0.48 10.21 -2.73
CA TYR A 41 1.01 10.19 -4.07
C TYR A 41 -0.07 9.85 -5.12
N GLY A 42 -1.17 9.22 -4.71
CA GLY A 42 -2.27 8.80 -5.58
C GLY A 42 -2.08 7.40 -6.18
N ILE A 43 -1.25 6.56 -5.55
CA ILE A 43 -1.03 5.15 -5.96
C ILE A 43 -2.19 4.27 -5.50
N MET A 44 -2.74 4.54 -4.31
CA MET A 44 -3.80 3.76 -3.69
C MET A 44 -4.81 4.67 -2.97
N ASP A 45 -6.05 4.21 -2.82
CA ASP A 45 -7.11 5.03 -2.21
C ASP A 45 -7.26 4.82 -0.70
N LYS A 46 -6.97 3.61 -0.19
CA LYS A 46 -7.18 3.26 1.21
C LYS A 46 -6.19 2.21 1.69
N VAL A 47 -5.71 2.38 2.92
CA VAL A 47 -4.97 1.35 3.67
C VAL A 47 -5.96 0.60 4.54
N LEU A 48 -5.94 -0.73 4.44
CA LEU A 48 -6.73 -1.61 5.30
C LEU A 48 -5.86 -2.05 6.47
N HIS A 49 -6.32 -1.75 7.69
CA HIS A 49 -5.77 -2.34 8.89
C HIS A 49 -6.65 -3.52 9.27
N THR A 50 -6.05 -4.70 9.44
CA THR A 50 -6.77 -5.81 10.06
C THR A 50 -6.78 -5.57 11.56
N GLU A 51 -7.97 -5.59 12.17
CA GLU A 51 -8.09 -5.52 13.62
C GLU A 51 -7.67 -6.84 14.29
N LYS A 52 -7.27 -7.86 13.49
CA LYS A 52 -6.67 -9.09 13.99
C LYS A 52 -5.17 -8.92 14.24
N SER A 53 -4.80 -8.10 15.22
CA SER A 53 -3.47 -8.19 15.83
C SER A 53 -3.45 -7.65 17.25
N SER A 54 -4.16 -8.33 18.16
CA SER A 54 -3.79 -8.46 19.58
C SER A 54 -4.69 -9.44 20.36
N GLU A 55 -5.82 -9.88 19.81
CA GLU A 55 -6.63 -10.93 20.44
C GLU A 55 -6.36 -12.25 19.75
N ASP A 56 -5.46 -13.01 20.35
CA ASP A 56 -5.34 -14.45 20.15
C ASP A 56 -6.73 -15.03 20.49
N HIS A 57 -7.60 -15.24 19.50
CA HIS A 57 -8.88 -15.94 19.68
C HIS A 57 -8.63 -17.45 19.86
N GLY A 58 -7.66 -17.80 20.70
CA GLY A 58 -7.51 -19.15 21.20
C GLY A 58 -8.67 -19.44 22.13
N VAL A 59 -9.11 -20.70 22.14
CA VAL A 59 -10.16 -21.21 23.04
C VAL A 59 -9.96 -20.80 24.51
N VAL A 60 -8.70 -20.59 24.93
CA VAL A 60 -8.33 -20.12 26.28
C VAL A 60 -8.83 -18.70 26.57
N SER A 61 -8.83 -17.82 25.58
CA SER A 61 -9.27 -16.43 25.68
C SER A 61 -10.77 -16.34 25.86
N ASP A 62 -11.51 -17.16 25.11
CA ASP A 62 -12.96 -17.28 25.23
C ASP A 62 -13.37 -17.90 26.57
N LEU A 63 -12.62 -18.90 27.07
CA LEU A 63 -12.83 -19.51 28.38
C LEU A 63 -12.57 -18.54 29.54
N LYS A 64 -11.53 -17.69 29.45
CA LYS A 64 -11.29 -16.60 30.41
C LYS A 64 -12.38 -15.54 30.39
N LYS A 65 -12.85 -15.16 29.19
CA LYS A 65 -13.95 -14.18 29.02
C LYS A 65 -15.27 -14.70 29.60
N ALA A 66 -15.48 -16.02 29.54
CA ALA A 66 -16.65 -16.70 30.11
C ALA A 66 -16.54 -17.00 31.62
N GLN A 67 -15.45 -16.60 32.30
CA GLN A 67 -15.18 -16.88 33.72
C GLN A 67 -15.26 -18.37 34.10
N LEU A 68 -14.86 -19.26 33.20
CA LEU A 68 -14.88 -20.71 33.43
C LEU A 68 -13.54 -21.24 33.97
N ILE A 69 -12.50 -20.40 33.99
CA ILE A 69 -11.14 -20.67 34.46
C ILE A 69 -10.53 -19.38 35.03
#